data_AF-A0A5N5SSY0-F1
#
_entry.id   AF-A0A5N5SSY0-F1
#
_cell.length_a   1.000
_cell.length_b   1.000
_cell.length_c   1.000
_cell.angle_alpha   90.00
_cell.angle_beta   90.00
_cell.angle_gamma   90.00
#
_symmetry.space_group_name_H-M   'P 1'
#
loop_
_entity.id
_entity.type
_entity.pdbx_description
1 polymer ?
#
loop_
_entity_poly.entity_id
_entity_poly.type
_entity_poly.pdbx_seq_one_letter_code
_entity_poly.pdbx_strand_id
1 'polypeptide(L)'
;VRVYCPDGNAVCEAALKRCLGEPPQQEPPQNVNEVTAKYNRCFKSHGIPEIAVPSEGQDPTALLGSHLEKITDQTVISNLRCCFGRELGVLDANNKIDLTNYNSDIEQNYKSDRQAKTAFKDALRFCSADVANCEAGAFNECTFQFCIKSLNTQ
;
A
#
# COMPACT_ATOMS: atom_id res chain seq x y z
N VAL A 1 -12.45 6.24 -2.51
CA VAL A 1 -12.57 5.33 -1.36
C VAL A 1 -12.62 3.92 -1.91
N ARG A 2 -11.61 3.07 -1.70
CA ARG A 2 -11.68 1.66 -2.10
C ARG A 2 -12.50 0.94 -1.04
N VAL A 3 -13.69 0.47 -1.44
CA VAL A 3 -14.67 -0.12 -0.54
C VAL A 3 -14.36 -1.62 -0.46
N TYR A 4 -13.57 -2.03 0.53
CA TYR A 4 -13.24 -3.44 0.78
C TYR A 4 -14.44 -4.24 1.33
N CYS A 5 -15.43 -3.54 1.88
CA CYS A 5 -16.59 -4.12 2.53
C CYS A 5 -17.88 -3.53 1.96
N PRO A 6 -18.87 -4.35 1.59
CA PRO A 6 -20.19 -3.85 1.22
C PRO A 6 -20.76 -2.95 2.32
N ASP A 7 -21.43 -1.86 1.92
CA ASP A 7 -22.00 -0.88 2.85
C ASP A 7 -22.92 -1.55 3.88
N GLY A 8 -22.68 -1.25 5.16
CA GLY A 8 -23.47 -1.77 6.28
C GLY A 8 -23.12 -3.19 6.71
N ASN A 9 -22.10 -3.83 6.14
CA ASN A 9 -21.62 -5.13 6.59
C ASN A 9 -20.68 -4.99 7.81
N ALA A 10 -21.28 -4.89 9.00
CA ALA A 10 -20.56 -4.73 10.26
C ALA A 10 -19.51 -5.83 10.53
N VAL A 11 -19.74 -7.06 10.07
CA VAL A 11 -18.79 -8.17 10.22
C VAL A 11 -17.55 -7.91 9.38
N CYS A 12 -17.74 -7.54 8.11
CA CYS A 12 -16.64 -7.17 7.22
C CYS A 12 -15.88 -5.95 7.74
N GLU A 13 -16.58 -4.91 8.20
CA GLU A 13 -15.95 -3.70 8.74
C GLU A 13 -15.11 -3.99 9.99
N ALA A 14 -15.59 -4.89 10.86
CA ALA A 14 -14.82 -5.34 12.03
C ALA A 14 -13.57 -6.11 11.62
N ALA A 15 -13.68 -7.01 10.64
CA ALA A 15 -12.53 -7.74 10.09
C ALA A 15 -11.53 -6.80 9.40
N LEU A 16 -12.01 -5.81 8.63
CA LEU A 16 -11.16 -4.80 8.00
C LEU A 16 -10.39 -3.99 9.04
N LYS A 17 -11.05 -3.53 10.12
CA LYS A 17 -10.37 -2.82 11.21
C LYS A 17 -9.26 -3.66 11.83
N ARG A 18 -9.48 -4.96 12.03
CA ARG A 18 -8.45 -5.88 12.53
C ARG A 18 -7.31 -6.06 11.52
N CYS A 19 -7.64 -6.19 10.24
CA CYS A 19 -6.67 -6.31 9.15
C CYS A 19 -5.90 -5.01 8.83
N LEU A 20 -6.33 -3.86 9.35
CA LEU A 20 -5.54 -2.62 9.30
C LEU A 20 -4.47 -2.58 10.40
N GLY A 21 -4.59 -3.44 11.41
CA GLY A 21 -3.71 -3.48 12.57
C GLY A 21 -3.94 -2.30 13.53
N GLU A 22 -3.24 -2.35 14.66
CA GLU A 22 -3.10 -1.21 15.55
C GLU A 22 -2.20 -0.17 14.86
N PRO A 23 -2.56 1.13 14.89
CA PRO A 23 -1.65 2.16 14.41
C PRO A 23 -0.35 2.08 15.22
N PRO A 24 0.83 2.18 14.57
CA PRO A 24 2.10 2.15 15.28
C PRO A 24 2.10 3.22 16.38
N GLN A 25 2.46 2.83 17.60
CA GLN A 25 2.40 3.71 18.79
C GLN A 25 3.36 4.91 18.70
N GLN A 26 4.25 4.95 17.72
CA GLN A 26 5.09 6.10 17.38
C GLN A 26 5.78 5.84 16.03
N GLU A 27 5.06 6.01 14.94
CA GLU A 27 5.71 6.51 13.72
C GLU A 27 5.07 7.87 13.44
N PRO A 28 5.85 8.91 13.13
CA PRO A 28 5.23 10.10 12.56
C PRO A 28 4.44 9.63 11.33
N PRO A 29 3.22 10.15 11.09
CA PRO A 29 2.50 9.87 9.85
C PRO A 29 3.51 10.06 8.73
N GLN A 30 3.68 9.04 7.86
CA GLN A 30 4.66 9.02 6.78
C GLN A 30 4.89 10.46 6.31
N ASN A 31 6.08 11.01 6.57
CA ASN A 31 6.29 12.43 6.42
C ASN A 31 5.89 12.80 5.00
N VAL A 32 4.81 13.58 4.85
CA VAL A 32 4.21 13.86 3.54
C VAL A 32 5.26 14.47 2.61
N ASN A 33 6.21 15.22 3.15
CA ASN A 33 7.36 15.76 2.41
C ASN A 33 8.27 14.64 1.89
N GLU A 34 8.57 13.64 2.71
CA GLU A 34 9.43 12.52 2.35
C GLU A 34 8.78 11.63 1.30
N VAL A 35 7.49 11.33 1.45
CA VAL A 35 6.71 10.57 0.46
C VAL A 35 6.61 11.34 -0.85
N THR A 36 6.33 12.64 -0.81
CA THR A 36 6.29 13.48 -2.01
C THR A 36 7.68 13.53 -2.68
N ALA A 37 8.76 13.65 -1.90
CA ALA A 37 10.12 13.65 -2.43
C ALA A 37 10.47 12.31 -3.11
N LYS A 38 10.03 11.18 -2.57
CA LYS A 38 10.15 9.85 -3.18
C LYS A 38 9.45 9.81 -4.55
N TYR A 39 8.21 10.29 -4.64
CA TYR A 39 7.50 10.39 -5.92
C TYR A 39 8.21 11.32 -6.92
N ASN A 40 8.67 12.49 -6.47
CA ASN A 40 9.35 13.46 -7.33
C ASN A 40 10.68 12.93 -7.88
N ARG A 41 11.42 12.08 -7.15
CA ARG A 41 12.61 11.41 -7.70
C ARG A 41 12.29 10.58 -8.93
N CYS A 42 11.18 9.84 -8.90
CA CYS A 42 10.71 9.05 -10.04
C CYS A 42 10.15 9.92 -11.16
N PHE A 43 9.40 10.97 -10.86
CA PHE A 43 8.94 11.88 -11.93
C PHE A 43 10.10 12.52 -12.68
N LYS A 44 11.11 12.99 -11.93
CA LYS A 44 12.32 13.58 -12.50
C LYS A 44 13.09 12.61 -13.40
N SER A 45 13.23 11.34 -13.02
CA SER A 45 13.93 10.35 -13.85
C SER A 45 13.22 10.06 -15.18
N HIS A 46 11.92 10.35 -15.26
CA HIS A 46 11.10 10.21 -16.46
C HIS A 46 10.80 11.53 -17.18
N GLY A 47 11.42 12.65 -16.78
CA GLY A 47 11.21 13.96 -17.40
C GLY A 47 9.83 14.56 -17.13
N ILE A 48 9.15 14.12 -16.08
CA ILE A 48 7.81 14.54 -15.72
C ILE A 48 7.89 15.66 -14.67
N PRO A 49 7.04 16.71 -14.76
CA PRO A 49 6.99 17.76 -13.76
C PRO A 49 6.70 17.20 -12.37
N GLU A 50 7.49 17.65 -11.40
CA GLU A 50 7.33 17.33 -9.99
C GLU A 50 5.95 17.78 -9.47
N ILE A 51 5.45 17.05 -8.47
CA ILE A 51 4.26 17.44 -7.72
C ILE A 51 4.66 18.28 -6.51
N ALA A 52 3.83 19.27 -6.19
CA ALA A 52 3.99 20.04 -4.97
C ALA A 52 3.69 19.16 -3.75
N VAL A 53 4.35 19.48 -2.64
CA VAL A 53 4.01 18.90 -1.34
C VAL A 53 2.57 19.28 -1.00
N PRO A 54 1.69 18.30 -0.68
CA PRO A 54 0.34 18.57 -0.21
C PRO A 54 0.34 19.48 1.01
N SER A 55 -0.60 20.41 1.08
CA SER A 55 -0.84 21.19 2.29
C SER A 55 -1.38 20.29 3.41
N GLU A 56 -1.29 20.76 4.65
CA GLU A 56 -1.77 20.03 5.82
C GLU A 56 -3.24 19.59 5.63
N GLY A 57 -3.51 18.30 5.79
CA GLY A 57 -4.84 17.70 5.57
C GLY A 57 -5.13 17.20 4.15
N GLN A 58 -4.23 17.38 3.18
CA GLN A 58 -4.36 16.80 1.84
C GLN A 58 -3.68 15.43 1.74
N ASP A 59 -4.35 14.47 1.10
CA ASP A 59 -3.82 13.12 0.87
C ASP A 59 -2.78 13.14 -0.28
N PRO A 60 -1.49 12.85 -0.01
CA PRO A 60 -0.46 12.77 -1.05
C PRO A 60 -0.77 11.74 -2.13
N THR A 61 -1.50 10.68 -1.79
CA THR A 61 -1.87 9.59 -2.70
C THR A 61 -2.93 10.06 -3.72
N ALA A 62 -3.85 10.93 -3.31
CA ALA A 62 -4.85 11.51 -4.19
C ALA A 62 -4.24 12.50 -5.19
N LEU A 63 -3.29 13.32 -4.72
CA LEU A 63 -2.49 14.20 -5.58
C LEU A 63 -1.66 13.40 -6.59
N LEU A 64 -1.03 12.31 -6.16
CA LEU A 64 -0.32 11.39 -7.04
C LEU A 64 -1.25 10.81 -8.10
N GLY A 65 -2.42 10.30 -7.70
CA GLY A 65 -3.41 9.73 -8.63
C GLY A 65 -3.82 10.72 -9.70
N SER A 66 -4.13 11.95 -9.30
CA SER A 66 -4.52 13.04 -10.21
C SER A 66 -3.40 13.42 -11.20
N HIS A 67 -2.14 13.25 -10.81
CA HIS A 67 -0.99 13.54 -11.68
C HIS A 67 -0.74 12.39 -12.66
N LEU A 68 -0.89 11.14 -12.21
CA LEU A 68 -0.79 9.95 -13.06
C LEU A 68 -1.89 9.91 -14.13
N GLU A 69 -3.10 10.38 -13.83
CA GLU A 69 -4.21 10.46 -14.81
C GLU A 69 -3.91 11.37 -16.01
N LYS A 70 -2.99 12.32 -15.87
CA LYS A 70 -2.57 13.21 -16.97
C LYS A 70 -1.56 12.55 -17.91
N ILE A 71 -0.98 11.42 -17.52
CA ILE A 71 -0.02 10.67 -18.32
C ILE A 71 -0.81 9.68 -19.18
N THR A 72 -0.70 9.81 -20.50
CA THR A 72 -1.41 8.94 -21.44
C THR A 72 -0.61 7.69 -21.81
N ASP A 73 0.73 7.75 -21.70
CA ASP A 73 1.62 6.63 -21.98
C ASP A 73 1.60 5.62 -20.83
N GLN A 74 1.03 4.44 -21.11
CA GLN A 74 0.93 3.34 -20.15
C GLN A 74 2.29 2.74 -19.77
N THR A 75 3.28 2.80 -20.66
CA THR A 75 4.64 2.35 -20.37
C THR A 75 5.29 3.23 -19.32
N VAL A 76 5.10 4.55 -19.45
CA VAL A 76 5.59 5.53 -18.47
C VAL A 76 4.88 5.34 -17.13
N ILE A 77 3.56 5.16 -17.12
CA ILE A 77 2.81 4.86 -15.88
C ILE A 77 3.33 3.58 -15.22
N SER A 78 3.56 2.52 -16.00
CA SER A 78 4.10 1.26 -15.48
C SER A 78 5.48 1.47 -14.83
N ASN A 79 6.39 2.16 -15.52
CA ASN A 79 7.72 2.45 -15.00
C ASN A 79 7.70 3.30 -13.73
N LEU A 80 6.81 4.30 -13.67
CA LEU A 80 6.60 5.11 -12.47
C LEU A 80 6.09 4.27 -11.31
N ARG A 81 5.10 3.39 -11.53
CA ARG A 81 4.60 2.47 -10.49
C ARG A 81 5.72 1.59 -9.94
N CYS A 82 6.59 1.06 -10.81
CA CYS A 82 7.78 0.32 -10.38
C CYS A 82 8.69 1.19 -9.51
N CYS A 83 8.99 2.41 -9.98
CA CYS A 83 9.89 3.31 -9.27
C CYS A 83 9.34 3.71 -7.90
N PHE A 84 8.06 4.09 -7.83
CA PHE A 84 7.39 4.43 -6.57
C PHE A 84 7.41 3.27 -5.60
N GLY A 85 7.10 2.05 -6.06
CA GLY A 85 7.14 0.87 -5.21
C GLY A 85 8.53 0.62 -4.61
N ARG A 86 9.61 0.85 -5.37
CA ARG A 86 10.99 0.74 -4.84
C ARG A 86 11.34 1.86 -3.86
N GLU A 87 11.03 3.12 -4.21
CA GLU A 87 11.31 4.27 -3.35
C GLU A 87 10.54 4.22 -2.01
N LEU A 88 9.35 3.60 -2.02
CA LEU A 88 8.54 3.35 -0.84
C LEU A 88 8.92 2.08 -0.08
N GLY A 89 9.88 1.29 -0.58
CA GLY A 89 10.30 0.03 0.06
C GLY A 89 9.27 -1.10 -0.01
N VAL A 90 8.32 -1.02 -0.94
CA VAL A 90 7.32 -2.07 -1.23
C VAL A 90 7.86 -3.07 -2.24
N LEU A 91 8.76 -2.64 -3.15
CA LEU A 91 9.36 -3.47 -4.18
C LEU A 91 10.88 -3.60 -3.98
N ASP A 92 11.41 -4.78 -4.31
CA ASP A 92 12.83 -5.05 -4.38
C ASP A 92 13.46 -4.48 -5.67
N ALA A 93 14.78 -4.66 -5.81
CA ALA A 93 15.51 -4.23 -7.00
C ALA A 93 15.07 -4.92 -8.31
N ASN A 94 14.36 -6.06 -8.21
CA ASN A 94 13.82 -6.83 -9.33
C ASN A 94 12.34 -6.52 -9.62
N ASN A 95 11.78 -5.49 -8.97
CA ASN A 95 10.37 -5.10 -9.09
C ASN A 95 9.36 -6.11 -8.54
N LYS A 96 9.80 -6.99 -7.63
CA LYS A 96 8.96 -7.92 -6.90
C LYS A 96 8.60 -7.35 -5.54
N ILE A 97 7.50 -7.79 -4.95
CA ILE A 97 7.11 -7.39 -3.59
C ILE A 97 8.21 -7.78 -2.59
N ASP A 98 8.71 -6.80 -1.85
CA ASP A 98 9.64 -7.02 -0.74
C ASP A 98 8.86 -7.20 0.57
N LEU A 99 8.76 -8.45 1.03
CA LEU A 99 8.05 -8.79 2.27
C LEU A 99 8.86 -8.49 3.54
N THR A 100 10.11 -8.04 3.43
CA THR A 100 11.00 -7.81 4.58
C THR A 100 10.43 -6.73 5.50
N ASN A 101 10.02 -5.59 4.93
CA ASN A 101 9.47 -4.47 5.69
C ASN A 101 8.11 -4.83 6.30
N TYR A 102 7.26 -5.50 5.54
CA TYR A 102 5.94 -5.95 6.01
C TYR A 102 6.02 -6.85 7.24
N ASN A 103 6.99 -7.76 7.32
CA ASN A 103 7.09 -8.66 8.47
C ASN A 103 7.40 -7.90 9.77
N SER A 104 8.26 -6.89 9.73
CA SER A 104 8.53 -6.04 10.90
C SER A 104 7.27 -5.28 11.33
N ASP A 105 6.57 -4.67 10.37
CA ASP A 105 5.36 -3.89 10.63
C ASP A 105 4.24 -4.77 11.19
N ILE A 106 4.10 -6.00 10.71
CA ILE A 106 3.10 -6.95 11.24
C ILE A 106 3.40 -7.32 12.70
N GLU A 107 4.66 -7.57 13.03
CA GLU A 107 5.04 -7.88 14.42
C GLU A 107 4.70 -6.72 15.35
N GLN A 108 4.74 -5.48 14.84
CA GLN A 108 4.45 -4.29 15.62
C GLN A 108 2.95 -3.96 15.70
N ASN A 109 2.23 -4.05 14.59
CA ASN A 109 0.83 -3.60 14.48
C ASN A 109 -0.18 -4.65 14.92
N TYR A 110 0.24 -5.91 15.11
CA TYR A 110 -0.66 -7.02 15.49
C TYR A 110 -0.19 -7.75 16.75
N LYS A 111 0.46 -7.02 17.68
CA LYS A 111 0.98 -7.60 18.93
C LYS A 111 -0.11 -8.28 19.76
N SER A 112 -1.30 -7.67 19.81
CA SER A 112 -2.45 -8.09 20.61
C SER A 112 -3.38 -9.07 19.88
N ASP A 113 -3.44 -9.02 18.55
CA ASP A 113 -4.37 -9.81 17.73
C ASP A 113 -3.65 -10.90 16.91
N ARG A 114 -3.44 -12.06 17.55
CA ARG A 114 -2.76 -13.21 16.92
C ARG A 114 -3.49 -13.75 15.69
N GLN A 115 -4.83 -13.69 15.66
CA GLN A 115 -5.61 -14.19 14.53
C GLN A 115 -5.45 -13.28 13.32
N ALA A 116 -5.61 -11.97 13.50
CA ALA A 116 -5.40 -10.99 12.44
C ALA A 116 -3.96 -11.01 11.93
N LYS A 117 -2.98 -11.16 12.83
CA LYS A 117 -1.58 -11.36 12.48
C LYS A 117 -1.36 -12.54 11.53
N THR A 118 -1.90 -13.71 11.87
CA THR A 118 -1.78 -14.91 11.04
C THR A 118 -2.48 -14.72 9.70
N ALA A 119 -3.73 -14.23 9.72
CA ALA A 119 -4.50 -13.97 8.51
C ALA A 119 -3.78 -13.00 7.56
N PHE A 120 -3.17 -11.94 8.08
CA PHE A 120 -2.44 -10.97 7.29
C PHE A 120 -1.12 -11.54 6.74
N LYS A 121 -0.37 -12.33 7.52
CA LYS A 121 0.83 -13.03 7.02
C LYS A 121 0.52 -14.00 5.88
N ASP A 122 -0.57 -14.76 6.02
CA ASP A 122 -1.00 -15.70 4.98
C ASP A 122 -1.45 -14.94 3.72
N ALA A 123 -2.15 -13.81 3.89
CA ALA A 123 -2.52 -12.92 2.81
C ALA A 123 -1.29 -12.40 2.03
N LEU A 124 -0.25 -11.91 2.72
CA LEU A 124 0.97 -11.44 2.06
C LEU A 124 1.65 -12.54 1.24
N ARG A 125 1.74 -13.76 1.78
CA ARG A 125 2.34 -14.91 1.08
C ARG A 125 1.53 -15.30 -0.15
N PHE A 126 0.22 -15.35 -0.02
CA PHE A 126 -0.68 -15.69 -1.12
C PHE A 126 -0.61 -14.64 -2.23
N CYS A 127 -0.78 -13.36 -1.88
CA CYS A 127 -0.86 -12.27 -2.84
C CYS A 127 0.49 -11.91 -3.48
N SER A 128 1.60 -12.10 -2.79
CA SER A 128 2.92 -11.85 -3.40
C SER A 128 3.28 -12.87 -4.48
N ALA A 129 2.68 -14.06 -4.45
CA ALA A 129 2.86 -15.08 -5.49
C ALA A 129 2.02 -14.81 -6.75
N ASP A 130 0.91 -14.08 -6.62
CA ASP A 130 -0.09 -13.89 -7.68
C ASP A 130 0.04 -12.54 -8.41
N VAL A 131 0.75 -11.58 -7.82
CA VAL A 131 0.82 -10.21 -8.34
C VAL A 131 2.01 -10.03 -9.29
N ALA A 132 1.74 -9.45 -10.45
CA ALA A 132 2.73 -9.15 -11.47
C ALA A 132 3.70 -8.04 -11.03
N ASN A 133 4.82 -7.90 -11.75
CA ASN A 133 5.84 -6.90 -11.46
C ASN A 133 5.24 -5.49 -11.35
N CYS A 134 5.68 -4.74 -10.33
CA CYS A 134 5.29 -3.33 -10.12
C CYS A 134 3.83 -3.06 -9.74
N GLU A 135 3.01 -4.08 -9.49
CA GLU A 135 1.59 -3.92 -9.16
C GLU A 135 1.34 -3.86 -7.64
N ALA A 136 2.11 -3.02 -6.93
CA ALA A 136 1.98 -2.82 -5.48
C ALA A 136 0.53 -2.48 -5.03
N GLY A 137 -0.21 -1.77 -5.88
CA GLY A 137 -1.62 -1.45 -5.63
C GLY A 137 -2.54 -2.68 -5.67
N ALA A 138 -2.32 -3.61 -6.60
CA ALA A 138 -3.07 -4.86 -6.68
C ALA A 138 -2.67 -5.81 -5.54
N PHE A 139 -1.39 -5.82 -5.17
CA PHE A 139 -0.89 -6.56 -4.01
C PHE A 139 -1.55 -6.12 -2.70
N ASN A 140 -1.59 -4.82 -2.42
CA ASN A 140 -2.24 -4.31 -1.21
C ASN A 140 -3.73 -4.68 -1.19
N GLU A 141 -4.41 -4.53 -2.33
CA GLU A 141 -5.84 -4.85 -2.45
C GLU A 141 -6.13 -6.33 -2.22
N CYS A 142 -5.36 -7.22 -2.87
CA CYS A 142 -5.43 -8.66 -2.63
C CYS A 142 -5.20 -8.99 -1.16
N THR A 143 -4.19 -8.38 -0.53
CA THR A 143 -3.81 -8.66 0.86
C THR A 143 -4.96 -8.34 1.82
N PHE A 144 -5.57 -7.16 1.71
CA PHE A 144 -6.70 -6.79 2.57
C PHE A 144 -7.93 -7.66 2.32
N GLN A 145 -8.27 -7.93 1.07
CA GLN A 145 -9.41 -8.80 0.74
C GLN A 145 -9.22 -10.23 1.31
N PHE A 146 -8.02 -10.79 1.17
CA PHE A 146 -7.70 -12.12 1.69
C PHE A 146 -7.72 -12.16 3.21
N CYS A 147 -7.15 -11.15 3.88
CA CYS A 147 -7.16 -11.06 5.34
C CYS A 147 -8.60 -11.00 5.88
N ILE A 148 -9.44 -10.11 5.32
CA ILE A 148 -10.85 -9.96 5.71
C ILE A 148 -11.60 -11.29 5.53
N LYS A 149 -11.42 -11.94 4.37
CA LYS A 149 -12.05 -13.22 4.08
C LYS A 149 -11.63 -14.29 5.08
N SER A 150 -10.34 -14.36 5.41
CA SER A 150 -9.79 -15.34 6.35
C SER A 150 -10.34 -15.17 7.76
N LEU A 151 -10.49 -13.93 8.22
CA LEU A 151 -11.08 -13.63 9.53
C LEU A 151 -12.58 -13.90 9.59
N ASN A 152 -13.30 -13.79 8.47
CA ASN A 152 -14.73 -14.09 8.40
C ASN A 152 -15.06 -15.59 8.38
N THR A 153 -14.07 -16.45 8.10
CA THR A 153 -14.23 -17.91 7.99
C THR A 153 -13.77 -18.69 9.23
N GLN A 154 -13.21 -18.01 10.23
CA GLN A 154 -12.72 -18.60 11.49
C GLN A 154 -13.74 -18.43 12.62
#